data_AF-A0AAV5N5K6-F1
#
_entry.id   AF-A0AAV5N5K6-F1
#
_cell.length_a   1.000
_cell.length_b   1.000
_cell.length_c   1.000
_cell.angle_alpha   90.00
_cell.angle_beta   90.00
_cell.angle_gamma   90.00
#
_symmetry.space_group_name_H-M   'P 1'
#
loop_
_entity.id
_entity.type
_entity.pdbx_description
1 polymer ?
#
loop_
_entity_poly.entity_id
_entity_poly.type
_entity_poly.pdbx_seq_one_letter_code
_entity_poly.pdbx_strand_id
1 'polypeptide(L)'
;MGAGGESCSGLSFAMSNRVKPMTVELYQGTYSPLTAEIGFLKCDLNVAVNAYIQWMKKVHQPRGVDISGVFMSKDSLDMLLPELLPLTSIERRRILFVSTVGGWTAYFDNGWRGADAFSSVSYLAKLIGCTGVRMHYSPDLPGKLGAVIMEIYSGNSIDIPNTLRSIAAVNEGTKWTFDAGGEVQQFEDIRQYKNRTVKSRFTAAMLESYLSSLDIQAFDEKFYDAKNAVLVHKIGPMVKGAKEYSLAEVRQAWR
;
A
#
# COMPACT_ATOMS: atom_id res chain seq x y z
N MET A 1 71.47 -0.63 -2.57
CA MET A 1 70.99 -0.08 -1.28
C MET A 1 70.71 1.39 -1.54
N GLY A 2 69.51 1.80 -1.94
CA GLY A 2 68.27 1.83 -1.15
C GLY A 2 68.06 3.30 -0.76
N ALA A 3 67.35 4.11 -1.56
CA ALA A 3 65.88 4.27 -1.67
C ALA A 3 65.44 5.54 -0.93
N GLY A 4 64.56 6.33 -1.55
CA GLY A 4 63.88 7.45 -0.89
C GLY A 4 63.55 8.63 -1.79
N GLY A 5 62.71 8.41 -2.82
CA GLY A 5 62.04 9.48 -3.53
C GLY A 5 60.66 9.74 -2.92
N GLU A 6 60.31 11.00 -2.70
CA GLU A 6 58.96 11.41 -2.32
C GLU A 6 58.32 12.15 -3.49
N SER A 7 57.41 11.45 -4.19
CA SER A 7 56.46 12.05 -5.12
C SER A 7 55.17 12.35 -4.36
N CYS A 8 54.78 13.63 -4.32
CA CYS A 8 53.46 14.06 -3.90
C CYS A 8 52.41 13.62 -4.93
N SER A 9 51.67 12.56 -4.65
CA SER A 9 50.50 12.15 -5.42
C SER A 9 49.24 12.77 -4.81
N GLY A 10 48.60 13.65 -5.58
CA GLY A 10 47.27 14.18 -5.28
C GLY A 10 46.23 13.08 -5.36
N LEU A 11 45.72 12.65 -4.21
CA LEU A 11 44.55 11.78 -4.11
C LEU A 11 43.29 12.64 -4.26
N SER A 12 42.74 12.64 -5.48
CA SER A 12 41.37 13.08 -5.76
C SER A 12 40.39 12.17 -5.00
N PHE A 13 39.74 12.73 -3.99
CA PHE A 13 38.66 12.07 -3.26
C PHE A 13 37.40 12.12 -4.13
N ALA A 14 37.23 11.15 -5.01
CA ALA A 14 35.96 10.94 -5.69
C ALA A 14 34.92 10.53 -4.64
N MET A 15 34.10 11.49 -4.20
CA MET A 15 32.86 11.21 -3.49
C MET A 15 31.96 10.39 -4.43
N SER A 16 32.03 9.07 -4.28
CA SER A 16 31.06 8.16 -4.85
C SER A 16 29.73 8.41 -4.13
N ASN A 17 28.90 9.29 -4.71
CA ASN A 17 27.47 9.32 -4.43
C ASN A 17 26.87 8.00 -4.91
N ARG A 18 27.07 6.93 -4.14
CA ARG A 18 26.27 5.72 -4.28
C ARG A 18 24.88 6.10 -3.79
N VAL A 19 24.00 6.45 -4.73
CA VAL A 19 22.56 6.39 -4.52
C VAL A 19 22.30 5.00 -3.95
N LYS A 20 21.90 4.95 -2.68
CA LYS A 20 21.48 3.71 -2.02
C LYS A 20 20.41 3.10 -2.92
N PRO A 21 20.50 1.80 -3.29
CA PRO A 21 19.42 1.19 -4.07
C PRO A 21 18.13 1.38 -3.27
N MET A 22 17.20 2.15 -3.83
CA MET A 22 15.89 2.42 -3.24
C MET A 22 15.12 1.09 -3.25
N THR A 23 15.21 0.33 -2.16
CA THR A 23 14.25 -0.73 -1.86
C THR A 23 12.99 -0.04 -1.36
N VAL A 24 12.16 0.41 -2.30
CA VAL A 24 10.91 1.16 -2.05
C VAL A 24 9.80 0.26 -1.47
N GLU A 25 10.12 -0.88 -0.85
CA GLU A 25 9.12 -1.69 -0.14
C GLU A 25 9.18 -1.39 1.35
N LEU A 26 8.02 -1.14 1.96
CA LEU A 26 7.90 -0.99 3.41
C LEU A 26 8.42 -2.26 4.10
N TYR A 27 9.33 -2.11 5.06
CA TYR A 27 10.08 -3.20 5.71
C TYR A 27 10.75 -4.17 4.74
N GLN A 28 11.21 -3.69 3.57
CA GLN A 28 11.87 -4.50 2.55
C GLN A 28 11.02 -5.72 2.13
N GLY A 29 9.69 -5.55 2.11
CA GLY A 29 8.75 -6.60 1.72
C GLY A 29 8.56 -7.72 2.75
N THR A 30 9.07 -7.57 3.98
CA THR A 30 8.97 -8.60 5.05
C THR A 30 7.53 -9.01 5.35
N TYR A 31 6.61 -8.04 5.26
CA TYR A 31 5.18 -8.24 5.52
C TYR A 31 4.33 -8.41 4.25
N SER A 32 4.93 -8.42 3.05
CA SER A 32 4.18 -8.71 1.82
C SER A 32 3.47 -10.07 1.96
N PRO A 33 2.17 -10.19 1.66
CA PRO A 33 1.33 -9.25 0.88
C PRO A 33 0.74 -8.06 1.63
N LEU A 34 0.77 -8.03 2.97
CA LEU A 34 0.04 -7.05 3.78
C LEU A 34 0.39 -5.60 3.45
N THR A 35 1.64 -5.34 3.04
CA THR A 35 2.17 -4.01 2.76
C THR A 35 2.39 -3.74 1.27
N ALA A 36 2.06 -4.70 0.39
CA ALA A 36 2.19 -4.54 -1.06
C ALA A 36 1.08 -3.64 -1.63
N GLU A 37 -0.06 -3.57 -0.93
CA GLU A 37 -1.19 -2.71 -1.27
C GLU A 37 -1.68 -2.01 -0.01
N ILE A 38 -1.78 -0.69 -0.04
CA ILE A 38 -2.16 0.13 1.12
C ILE A 38 -3.22 1.13 0.67
N GLY A 39 -4.25 1.28 1.49
CA GLY A 39 -5.27 2.30 1.33
C GLY A 39 -5.02 3.51 2.23
N PHE A 40 -5.45 4.70 1.82
CA PHE A 40 -5.41 5.92 2.61
C PHE A 40 -6.73 6.68 2.44
N LEU A 41 -7.27 7.19 3.55
CA LEU A 41 -8.45 8.06 3.57
C LEU A 41 -8.07 9.38 4.23
N LYS A 42 -8.39 10.52 3.61
CA LYS A 42 -8.11 11.86 4.15
C LYS A 42 -9.17 12.23 5.21
N CYS A 43 -9.15 11.51 6.33
CA CYS A 43 -10.02 11.76 7.48
C CYS A 43 -9.41 11.16 8.75
N ASP A 44 -9.98 11.55 9.89
CA ASP A 44 -9.58 11.02 11.19
C ASP A 44 -9.90 9.53 11.34
N LEU A 45 -9.06 8.83 12.12
CA LEU A 45 -9.17 7.38 12.36
C LEU A 45 -10.58 6.96 12.78
N ASN A 46 -11.16 7.66 13.75
CA ASN A 46 -12.50 7.33 14.26
C ASN A 46 -13.57 7.46 13.18
N VAL A 47 -13.44 8.43 12.27
CA VAL A 47 -14.38 8.61 11.16
C VAL A 47 -14.29 7.42 10.20
N ALA A 48 -13.07 7.05 9.78
CA ALA A 48 -12.84 5.91 8.89
C ALA A 48 -13.33 4.59 9.49
N VAL A 49 -12.96 4.31 10.75
CA VAL A 49 -13.31 3.08 11.47
C VAL A 49 -14.82 2.98 11.67
N ASN A 50 -15.49 4.05 12.12
CA ASN A 50 -16.93 4.04 12.36
C ASN A 50 -17.71 3.82 11.05
N ALA A 51 -17.30 4.51 9.97
CA ALA A 51 -17.90 4.31 8.65
C ALA A 51 -17.76 2.87 8.18
N TYR A 52 -16.56 2.27 8.33
CA TYR A 52 -16.32 0.88 7.95
C TYR A 52 -17.13 -0.11 8.77
N ILE A 53 -17.16 0.02 10.11
CA ILE A 53 -17.93 -0.87 10.98
C ILE A 53 -19.42 -0.79 10.65
N GLN A 54 -19.98 0.41 10.51
CA GLN A 54 -21.39 0.59 10.17
C GLN A 54 -21.74 -0.02 8.81
N TRP A 55 -20.89 0.19 7.81
CA TRP A 55 -21.05 -0.41 6.49
C TRP A 55 -21.00 -1.93 6.55
N MET A 56 -19.96 -2.50 7.17
CA MET A 56 -19.79 -3.95 7.27
C MET A 56 -20.89 -4.62 8.09
N LYS A 57 -21.40 -3.99 9.16
CA LYS A 57 -22.56 -4.50 9.90
C LYS A 57 -23.77 -4.67 8.99
N LYS A 58 -24.06 -3.71 8.10
CA LYS A 58 -25.16 -3.81 7.14
C LYS A 58 -24.92 -4.94 6.13
N VAL A 59 -23.71 -5.04 5.57
CA VAL A 59 -23.35 -6.08 4.59
C VAL A 59 -23.45 -7.49 5.17
N HIS A 60 -23.06 -7.65 6.43
CA HIS A 60 -22.93 -8.94 7.08
C HIS A 60 -24.10 -9.33 8.00
N GLN A 61 -25.06 -8.44 8.23
CA GLN A 61 -26.26 -8.69 9.06
C GLN A 61 -26.95 -10.04 8.75
N PRO A 62 -27.15 -10.45 7.48
CA PRO A 62 -27.85 -11.71 7.19
C PRO A 62 -27.03 -12.97 7.48
N ARG A 63 -25.70 -12.83 7.68
CA ARG A 63 -24.76 -13.95 7.80
C ARG A 63 -24.42 -14.32 9.23
N GLY A 64 -24.93 -13.60 10.23
CA GLY A 64 -24.55 -13.81 11.64
C GLY A 64 -23.07 -13.51 11.90
N VAL A 65 -22.48 -12.60 11.12
CA VAL A 65 -21.10 -12.15 11.33
C VAL A 65 -21.14 -10.81 12.08
N ASP A 66 -20.55 -10.80 13.27
CA ASP A 66 -20.38 -9.60 14.08
C ASP A 66 -19.13 -8.83 13.65
N ILE A 67 -19.18 -7.51 13.81
CA ILE A 67 -18.11 -6.58 13.44
C ILE A 67 -17.76 -5.75 14.67
N SER A 68 -16.53 -5.92 15.16
CA SER A 68 -16.02 -5.23 16.34
C SER A 68 -14.67 -4.56 16.04
N GLY A 69 -14.42 -3.43 16.68
CA GLY A 69 -13.15 -2.71 16.60
C GLY A 69 -12.44 -2.73 17.96
N VAL A 70 -11.14 -2.97 17.95
CA VAL A 70 -10.27 -2.95 19.13
C VAL A 70 -9.22 -1.87 18.92
N PHE A 71 -9.15 -0.91 19.83
CA PHE A 71 -8.09 0.10 19.82
C PHE A 71 -6.74 -0.55 20.11
N MET A 72 -5.73 -0.17 19.34
CA MET A 72 -4.37 -0.69 19.42
C MET A 72 -3.40 0.48 19.58
N SER A 73 -2.50 0.35 20.56
CA SER A 73 -1.36 1.25 20.74
C SER A 73 -0.10 0.40 20.84
N LYS A 74 0.78 0.52 19.85
CA LYS A 74 2.09 -0.14 19.79
C LYS A 74 3.18 0.90 19.54
N ASP A 75 4.44 0.51 19.70
CA ASP A 75 5.57 1.42 19.49
C ASP A 75 5.88 1.67 18.01
N SER A 76 5.46 0.77 17.13
CA SER A 76 5.80 0.76 15.71
C SER A 76 4.78 -0.03 14.88
N LEU A 77 4.75 0.24 13.56
CA LEU A 77 3.80 -0.41 12.65
C LEU A 77 4.12 -1.90 12.45
N ASP A 78 5.40 -2.31 12.51
CA ASP A 78 5.82 -3.72 12.41
C ASP A 78 5.27 -4.60 13.55
N MET A 79 4.91 -4.00 14.70
CA MET A 79 4.21 -4.65 15.80
C MET A 79 2.69 -4.74 15.60
N LEU A 80 2.11 -3.90 14.74
CA LEU A 80 0.68 -3.94 14.41
C LEU A 80 0.39 -4.91 13.25
N LEU A 81 1.27 -4.98 12.24
CA LEU A 81 1.06 -5.82 11.05
C LEU A 81 0.82 -7.32 11.36
N PRO A 82 1.50 -7.96 12.34
CA PRO A 82 1.22 -9.34 12.73
C PRO A 82 -0.21 -9.57 13.23
N GLU A 83 -0.88 -8.54 13.74
CA GLU A 83 -2.26 -8.64 14.26
C GLU A 83 -3.27 -8.89 13.12
N LEU A 84 -2.89 -8.64 11.86
CA LEU A 84 -3.67 -9.01 10.68
C LEU A 84 -3.65 -10.53 10.40
N LEU A 85 -2.72 -11.29 10.98
CA LEU A 85 -2.63 -12.73 10.72
C LEU A 85 -3.69 -13.53 11.50
N PRO A 86 -4.23 -14.64 10.95
CA PRO A 86 -3.84 -15.27 9.69
C PRO A 86 -4.38 -14.53 8.46
N LEU A 87 -3.74 -14.76 7.31
CA LEU A 87 -4.22 -14.29 6.01
C LEU A 87 -5.44 -15.10 5.59
N THR A 88 -6.40 -14.50 4.90
CA THR A 88 -7.63 -15.18 4.47
C THR A 88 -7.88 -15.08 2.96
N SER A 89 -8.45 -16.13 2.39
CA SER A 89 -9.01 -16.14 1.03
C SER A 89 -10.51 -15.85 1.01
N ILE A 90 -11.00 -15.39 -0.15
CA ILE A 90 -12.40 -15.08 -0.46
C ILE A 90 -12.95 -13.87 0.30
N GLU A 91 -12.79 -13.79 1.61
CA GLU A 91 -13.19 -12.65 2.43
C GLU A 91 -12.10 -12.22 3.39
N ARG A 92 -12.10 -10.93 3.75
CA ARG A 92 -11.20 -10.35 4.74
C ARG A 92 -11.82 -10.41 6.12
N ARG A 93 -11.05 -10.83 7.12
CA ARG A 93 -11.50 -11.03 8.50
C ARG A 93 -10.86 -10.08 9.49
N ARG A 94 -9.68 -9.56 9.17
CA ARG A 94 -8.96 -8.56 9.98
C ARG A 94 -8.58 -7.38 9.12
N ILE A 95 -8.92 -6.20 9.60
CA ILE A 95 -8.69 -4.93 8.92
C ILE A 95 -8.05 -3.99 9.93
N LEU A 96 -6.93 -3.40 9.58
CA LEU A 96 -6.19 -2.49 10.44
C LEU A 96 -6.31 -1.08 9.86
N PHE A 97 -6.80 -0.16 10.68
CA PHE A 97 -6.74 1.26 10.43
C PHE A 97 -5.67 1.88 11.31
N VAL A 98 -4.82 2.75 10.75
CA VAL A 98 -3.73 3.41 11.49
C VAL A 98 -3.75 4.89 11.14
N SER A 99 -3.75 5.77 12.14
CA SER A 99 -3.57 7.20 11.89
C SER A 99 -2.18 7.46 11.30
N THR A 100 -2.04 8.52 10.52
CA THR A 100 -0.73 8.92 9.98
C THR A 100 -0.41 10.36 10.35
N VAL A 101 0.88 10.70 10.21
CA VAL A 101 1.29 12.11 10.11
C VAL A 101 0.58 12.73 8.91
N GLY A 102 0.06 13.96 9.03
CA GLY A 102 -0.59 14.66 7.92
C GLY A 102 -2.09 14.36 7.72
N GLY A 103 -2.76 13.75 8.70
CA GLY A 103 -4.23 13.66 8.73
C GLY A 103 -4.82 12.65 7.74
N TRP A 104 -4.04 11.65 7.34
CA TRP A 104 -4.56 10.47 6.66
C TRP A 104 -4.81 9.34 7.67
N THR A 105 -5.70 8.43 7.32
CA THR A 105 -5.85 7.13 7.96
C THR A 105 -5.48 6.06 6.95
N ALA A 106 -4.44 5.27 7.27
CA ALA A 106 -4.03 4.12 6.49
C ALA A 106 -4.96 2.93 6.72
N TYR A 107 -5.18 2.12 5.69
CA TYR A 107 -5.99 0.91 5.66
C TYR A 107 -5.14 -0.27 5.19
N PHE A 108 -5.19 -1.36 5.96
CA PHE A 108 -4.61 -2.65 5.63
C PHE A 108 -5.65 -3.75 5.88
N ASP A 109 -5.56 -4.87 5.16
CA ASP A 109 -6.34 -6.06 5.49
C ASP A 109 -5.55 -7.35 5.30
N ASN A 110 -6.13 -8.45 5.78
CA ASN A 110 -5.47 -9.75 5.84
C ASN A 110 -5.61 -10.60 4.58
N GLY A 111 -5.71 -10.01 3.39
CA GLY A 111 -5.82 -10.78 2.15
C GLY A 111 -4.58 -11.57 1.80
N TRP A 112 -4.73 -12.87 1.54
CA TRP A 112 -3.60 -13.73 1.18
C TRP A 112 -2.91 -13.39 -0.16
N ARG A 113 -3.57 -12.59 -1.02
CA ARG A 113 -3.02 -12.09 -2.29
C ARG A 113 -2.75 -10.58 -2.28
N GLY A 114 -2.85 -9.93 -1.12
CA GLY A 114 -2.86 -8.47 -1.01
C GLY A 114 -4.14 -7.95 -0.39
N ALA A 115 -4.07 -6.72 0.09
CA ALA A 115 -5.24 -5.98 0.53
C ALA A 115 -6.28 -5.88 -0.61
N ASP A 116 -7.56 -5.76 -0.28
CA ASP A 116 -8.58 -5.24 -1.21
C ASP A 116 -8.83 -3.77 -0.86
N ALA A 117 -7.81 -2.94 -1.09
CA ALA A 117 -7.90 -1.52 -0.83
C ALA A 117 -8.76 -0.81 -1.87
N PHE A 118 -8.91 -1.36 -3.09
CA PHE A 118 -9.74 -0.73 -4.13
C PHE A 118 -11.19 -0.60 -3.67
N SER A 119 -11.83 -1.73 -3.36
CA SER A 119 -13.26 -1.74 -3.04
C SER A 119 -13.54 -0.97 -1.75
N SER A 120 -12.70 -1.16 -0.74
CA SER A 120 -12.89 -0.57 0.59
C SER A 120 -12.62 0.93 0.59
N VAL A 121 -11.48 1.38 0.03
CA VAL A 121 -11.10 2.81 0.07
C VAL A 121 -11.98 3.63 -0.86
N SER A 122 -12.29 3.14 -2.07
CA SER A 122 -13.20 3.82 -3.00
C SER A 122 -14.57 4.06 -2.34
N TYR A 123 -15.16 3.01 -1.77
CA TYR A 123 -16.48 3.11 -1.15
C TYR A 123 -16.46 3.98 0.12
N LEU A 124 -15.46 3.83 0.99
CA LEU A 124 -15.32 4.65 2.20
C LEU A 124 -15.09 6.13 1.87
N ALA A 125 -14.26 6.45 0.87
CA ALA A 125 -14.05 7.82 0.42
C ALA A 125 -15.37 8.49 0.02
N LYS A 126 -16.22 7.76 -0.73
CA LYS A 126 -17.57 8.23 -1.07
C LYS A 126 -18.48 8.35 0.15
N LEU A 127 -18.53 7.34 1.00
CA LEU A 127 -19.41 7.29 2.16
C LEU A 127 -19.11 8.43 3.16
N ILE A 128 -17.84 8.75 3.33
CA ILE A 128 -17.35 9.80 4.23
C ILE A 128 -17.37 11.18 3.55
N GLY A 129 -17.28 11.24 2.23
CA GLY A 129 -17.11 12.49 1.48
C GLY A 129 -15.67 13.01 1.55
N CYS A 130 -14.67 12.13 1.59
CA CYS A 130 -13.25 12.49 1.66
C CYS A 130 -12.46 11.98 0.44
N THR A 131 -11.20 12.41 0.31
CA THR A 131 -10.27 11.86 -0.68
C THR A 131 -9.78 10.49 -0.23
N GLY A 132 -9.85 9.50 -1.12
CA GLY A 132 -9.23 8.19 -0.93
C GLY A 132 -8.04 8.01 -1.87
N VAL A 133 -7.02 7.27 -1.43
CA VAL A 133 -5.88 6.87 -2.27
C VAL A 133 -5.61 5.38 -2.06
N ARG A 134 -5.43 4.65 -3.14
CA ARG A 134 -4.87 3.28 -3.12
C ARG A 134 -3.50 3.34 -3.77
N MET A 135 -2.54 2.66 -3.15
CA MET A 135 -1.26 2.34 -3.78
C MET A 135 -1.07 0.84 -3.83
N HIS A 136 -0.36 0.37 -4.86
CA HIS A 136 0.17 -0.97 -4.93
C HIS A 136 1.61 -0.91 -5.45
N TYR A 137 2.50 -1.61 -4.76
CA TYR A 137 3.84 -1.87 -5.26
C TYR A 137 4.25 -3.31 -5.01
N SER A 138 4.63 -3.99 -6.10
CA SER A 138 5.27 -5.29 -6.10
C SER A 138 6.48 -5.24 -7.04
N PRO A 139 7.68 -5.56 -6.57
CA PRO A 139 8.83 -5.68 -7.46
C PRO A 139 8.66 -6.88 -8.40
N ASP A 140 9.21 -6.72 -9.60
CA ASP A 140 9.27 -7.77 -10.61
C ASP A 140 10.48 -8.65 -10.33
N LEU A 141 10.24 -9.83 -9.75
CA LEU A 141 11.26 -10.78 -9.30
C LEU A 141 10.95 -12.18 -9.87
N PRO A 142 11.92 -13.10 -9.94
CA PRO A 142 11.63 -14.50 -10.26
C PRO A 142 10.49 -15.05 -9.37
N GLY A 143 9.44 -15.60 -9.98
CA GLY A 143 8.26 -16.11 -9.27
C GLY A 143 7.22 -15.06 -8.84
N LYS A 144 7.50 -13.75 -8.98
CA LYS A 144 6.62 -12.65 -8.58
C LYS A 144 6.47 -11.62 -9.70
N LEU A 145 5.27 -11.50 -10.25
CA LEU A 145 4.96 -10.47 -11.24
C LEU A 145 4.98 -9.09 -10.60
N GLY A 146 5.70 -8.15 -11.23
CA GLY A 146 5.78 -6.77 -10.76
C GLY A 146 4.56 -5.94 -11.11
N ALA A 147 4.24 -4.97 -10.25
CA ALA A 147 3.19 -3.99 -10.48
C ALA A 147 3.47 -2.69 -9.72
N VAL A 148 3.11 -1.56 -10.32
CA VAL A 148 3.08 -0.24 -9.69
C VAL A 148 1.72 0.37 -10.03
N ILE A 149 0.90 0.65 -9.02
CA ILE A 149 -0.46 1.18 -9.21
C ILE A 149 -0.70 2.30 -8.21
N MET A 150 -1.33 3.38 -8.67
CA MET A 150 -1.87 4.43 -7.82
C MET A 150 -3.26 4.80 -8.32
N GLU A 151 -4.20 4.91 -7.40
CA GLU A 151 -5.54 5.40 -7.69
C GLU A 151 -5.97 6.42 -6.65
N ILE A 152 -6.64 7.47 -7.12
CA ILE A 152 -7.22 8.54 -6.29
C ILE A 152 -8.73 8.47 -6.47
N TYR A 153 -9.46 8.47 -5.36
CA TYR A 153 -10.92 8.44 -5.33
C TYR A 153 -11.46 9.76 -4.76
N SER A 154 -12.50 10.30 -5.40
CA SER A 154 -13.17 11.52 -4.97
C SER A 154 -14.41 11.20 -4.14
N GLY A 155 -14.48 11.73 -2.92
CA GLY A 155 -15.68 11.63 -2.09
C GLY A 155 -16.91 12.36 -2.64
N ASN A 156 -16.70 13.28 -3.59
CA ASN A 156 -17.77 14.12 -4.16
C ASN A 156 -18.44 13.50 -5.41
N SER A 157 -17.92 12.38 -5.93
CA SER A 157 -18.51 11.74 -7.11
C SER A 157 -19.75 10.92 -6.75
N ILE A 158 -20.78 11.02 -7.59
CA ILE A 158 -22.03 10.25 -7.45
C ILE A 158 -21.90 8.81 -7.99
N ASP A 159 -20.94 8.54 -8.87
CA ASP A 159 -20.76 7.24 -9.54
C ASP A 159 -19.72 6.35 -8.83
N ILE A 160 -19.83 5.03 -9.00
CA ILE A 160 -18.85 4.05 -8.51
C ILE A 160 -18.31 3.25 -9.70
N PRO A 161 -16.98 3.10 -9.84
CA PRO A 161 -15.96 3.63 -8.93
C PRO A 161 -15.82 5.15 -9.07
N ASN A 162 -15.69 5.83 -7.92
CA ASN A 162 -15.49 7.28 -7.81
C ASN A 162 -14.03 7.68 -8.13
N THR A 163 -13.41 7.01 -9.09
CA THR A 163 -12.01 7.17 -9.47
C THR A 163 -11.79 8.53 -10.13
N LEU A 164 -11.05 9.40 -9.46
CA LEU A 164 -10.57 10.67 -9.99
C LEU A 164 -9.38 10.45 -10.92
N ARG A 165 -8.45 9.57 -10.53
CA ARG A 165 -7.23 9.26 -11.27
C ARG A 165 -6.84 7.81 -11.04
N SER A 166 -6.43 7.10 -12.09
CA SER A 166 -5.81 5.77 -12.01
C SER A 166 -4.60 5.73 -12.92
N ILE A 167 -3.48 5.20 -12.40
CA ILE A 167 -2.22 4.99 -13.13
C ILE A 167 -1.69 3.62 -12.74
N ALA A 168 -1.46 2.75 -13.71
CA ALA A 168 -0.99 1.39 -13.49
C ALA A 168 0.09 1.01 -14.51
N ALA A 169 1.18 0.42 -14.05
CA ALA A 169 2.10 -0.37 -14.86
C ALA A 169 2.20 -1.76 -14.26
N VAL A 170 1.79 -2.79 -15.01
CA VAL A 170 1.59 -4.15 -14.47
C VAL A 170 2.23 -5.18 -15.40
N ASN A 171 2.92 -6.16 -14.82
CA ASN A 171 3.36 -7.35 -15.54
C ASN A 171 2.23 -8.38 -15.54
N GLU A 172 1.65 -8.67 -16.70
CA GLU A 172 0.59 -9.68 -16.88
C GLU A 172 1.16 -11.09 -17.12
N GLY A 173 2.44 -11.30 -16.86
CA GLY A 173 3.16 -12.57 -17.04
C GLY A 173 3.70 -12.78 -18.46
N THR A 174 3.04 -12.23 -19.48
CA THR A 174 3.53 -12.29 -20.87
C THR A 174 4.13 -10.98 -21.35
N LYS A 175 3.65 -9.86 -20.81
CA LYS A 175 4.06 -8.50 -21.20
C LYS A 175 3.77 -7.54 -20.05
N TRP A 176 4.39 -6.37 -20.14
CA TRP A 176 4.01 -5.22 -19.35
C TRP A 176 2.88 -4.45 -20.05
N THR A 177 1.87 -4.06 -19.29
CA THR A 177 0.82 -3.13 -19.68
C THR A 177 0.94 -1.83 -18.90
N PHE A 178 0.45 -0.75 -19.49
CA PHE A 178 0.38 0.56 -18.85
C PHE A 178 -0.95 1.20 -19.19
N ASP A 179 -1.68 1.60 -18.16
CA ASP A 179 -2.98 2.24 -18.24
C ASP A 179 -2.98 3.49 -17.37
N ALA A 180 -3.55 4.57 -17.90
CA ALA A 180 -3.78 5.81 -17.16
C ALA A 180 -5.12 6.41 -17.57
N GLY A 181 -5.97 6.71 -16.59
CA GLY A 181 -7.33 7.22 -16.80
C GLY A 181 -7.72 8.25 -15.75
N GLY A 182 -8.74 9.06 -16.04
CA GLY A 182 -9.17 10.16 -15.19
C GLY A 182 -8.30 11.41 -15.32
N GLU A 183 -8.51 12.38 -14.43
CA GLU A 183 -7.88 13.70 -14.47
C GLU A 183 -6.40 13.65 -14.08
N VAL A 184 -5.53 14.15 -14.96
CA VAL A 184 -4.09 14.24 -14.69
C VAL A 184 -3.84 15.22 -13.55
N GLN A 185 -3.12 14.76 -12.53
CA GLN A 185 -2.73 15.58 -11.38
C GLN A 185 -1.49 16.43 -11.69
N GLN A 186 -1.39 17.60 -11.06
CA GLN A 186 -0.35 18.60 -11.36
C GLN A 186 1.08 18.11 -11.06
N PHE A 187 1.24 17.14 -10.17
CA PHE A 187 2.53 16.55 -9.81
C PHE A 187 3.01 15.46 -10.77
N GLU A 188 2.19 15.04 -11.75
CA GLU A 188 2.53 13.93 -12.64
C GLU A 188 3.54 14.33 -13.73
N ASP A 189 4.61 13.53 -13.91
CA ASP A 189 5.50 13.62 -15.06
C ASP A 189 4.94 12.80 -16.24
N ILE A 190 3.91 13.36 -16.89
CA ILE A 190 3.21 12.72 -18.01
C ILE A 190 4.09 12.40 -19.23
N ARG A 191 5.30 12.99 -19.30
CA ARG A 191 6.26 12.66 -20.37
C ARG A 191 6.75 11.22 -20.25
N GLN A 192 6.90 10.72 -19.02
CA GLN A 192 7.31 9.33 -18.78
C GLN A 192 6.28 8.32 -19.28
N TYR A 193 5.00 8.68 -19.36
CA TYR A 193 3.95 7.78 -19.86
C TYR A 193 4.12 7.40 -21.33
N LYS A 194 4.95 8.14 -22.08
CA LYS A 194 5.29 7.86 -23.48
C LYS A 194 6.60 7.07 -23.63
N ASN A 195 7.23 6.63 -22.54
CA ASN A 195 8.46 5.86 -22.59
C ASN A 195 8.29 4.60 -23.46
N ARG A 196 9.33 4.26 -24.24
CA ARG A 196 9.32 3.06 -25.09
C ARG A 196 9.20 1.78 -24.28
N THR A 197 9.81 1.74 -23.09
CA THR A 197 9.73 0.60 -22.18
C THR A 197 8.52 0.77 -21.27
N VAL A 198 7.50 -0.08 -21.44
CA VAL A 198 6.22 0.03 -20.69
C VAL A 198 6.43 0.00 -19.18
N LYS A 199 7.27 -0.91 -18.67
CA LYS A 199 7.67 -0.98 -17.26
C LYS A 199 8.25 0.34 -16.70
N SER A 200 8.83 1.17 -17.56
CA SER A 200 9.43 2.45 -17.18
C SER A 200 8.44 3.62 -17.25
N ARG A 201 7.19 3.40 -17.66
CA ARG A 201 6.16 4.46 -17.74
C ARG A 201 5.63 4.87 -16.38
N PHE A 202 5.60 3.96 -15.42
CA PHE A 202 5.29 4.26 -14.04
C PHE A 202 6.14 3.38 -13.12
N THR A 203 6.99 4.01 -12.31
CA THR A 203 8.01 3.33 -11.51
C THR A 203 7.76 3.51 -10.03
N ALA A 204 8.40 2.70 -9.18
CA ALA A 204 8.30 2.84 -7.72
C ALA A 204 8.71 4.22 -7.21
N ALA A 205 9.77 4.81 -7.79
CA ALA A 205 10.21 6.16 -7.44
C ALA A 205 9.18 7.24 -7.84
N MET A 206 8.49 7.06 -8.98
CA MET A 206 7.38 7.94 -9.36
C MET A 206 6.20 7.77 -8.41
N LEU A 207 5.85 6.54 -8.03
CA LEU A 207 4.80 6.28 -7.04
C LEU A 207 5.11 6.98 -5.72
N GLU A 208 6.32 6.81 -5.17
CA GLU A 208 6.75 7.48 -3.95
C GLU A 208 6.68 9.02 -4.06
N SER A 209 7.16 9.58 -5.17
CA SER A 209 7.10 11.02 -5.43
C SER A 209 5.67 11.55 -5.55
N TYR A 210 4.78 10.80 -6.19
CA TYR A 210 3.37 11.18 -6.37
C TYR A 210 2.61 11.09 -5.05
N LEU A 211 2.82 10.02 -4.27
CA LEU A 211 2.26 9.89 -2.93
C LEU A 211 2.76 11.00 -2.01
N SER A 212 4.06 11.34 -2.08
CA SER A 212 4.63 12.45 -1.30
C SER A 212 3.98 13.79 -1.64
N SER A 213 3.59 14.01 -2.91
CA SER A 213 2.87 15.22 -3.34
C SER A 213 1.43 15.28 -2.81
N LEU A 214 0.91 14.18 -2.25
CA LEU A 214 -0.37 14.07 -1.56
C LEU A 214 -0.20 14.03 -0.02
N ASP A 215 1.00 14.35 0.48
CA ASP A 215 1.39 14.22 1.89
C ASP A 215 1.32 12.77 2.42
N ILE A 216 1.59 11.78 1.57
CA ILE A 216 1.61 10.36 1.93
C ILE A 216 3.05 9.83 1.83
N GLN A 217 3.67 9.48 2.96
CA GLN A 217 4.98 8.84 3.01
C GLN A 217 4.85 7.31 3.22
N ALA A 218 4.20 6.62 2.29
CA ALA A 218 3.76 5.22 2.45
C ALA A 218 4.88 4.21 2.78
N PHE A 219 6.12 4.51 2.38
CA PHE A 219 7.29 3.63 2.57
C PHE A 219 8.16 4.01 3.78
N ASP A 220 7.81 5.09 4.49
CA ASP A 220 8.44 5.48 5.75
C ASP A 220 7.62 4.94 6.92
N GLU A 221 8.23 4.11 7.77
CA GLU A 221 7.59 3.61 8.99
C GLU A 221 7.09 4.75 9.90
N LYS A 222 7.83 5.86 9.95
CA LYS A 222 7.52 7.00 10.83
C LYS A 222 6.29 7.79 10.39
N PHE A 223 5.81 7.53 9.18
CA PHE A 223 4.55 8.09 8.69
C PHE A 223 3.35 7.60 9.50
N TYR A 224 3.42 6.37 10.01
CA TYR A 224 2.31 5.69 10.66
C TYR A 224 2.37 5.91 12.17
N ASP A 225 1.31 6.49 12.74
CA ASP A 225 1.15 6.62 14.19
C ASP A 225 0.64 5.30 14.77
N ALA A 226 1.58 4.39 15.06
CA ALA A 226 1.28 3.07 15.60
C ALA A 226 0.66 3.09 17.01
N LYS A 227 0.67 4.25 17.68
CA LYS A 227 0.00 4.44 18.97
C LYS A 227 -1.49 4.72 18.81
N ASN A 228 -1.94 5.02 17.59
CA ASN A 228 -3.32 5.39 17.29
C ASN A 228 -3.84 4.56 16.12
N ALA A 229 -4.19 3.31 16.43
CA ALA A 229 -4.70 2.34 15.47
C ALA A 229 -5.97 1.63 15.98
N VAL A 230 -6.75 1.08 15.06
CA VAL A 230 -7.88 0.21 15.38
C VAL A 230 -7.83 -1.03 14.50
N LEU A 231 -7.87 -2.20 15.14
CA LEU A 231 -8.05 -3.48 14.48
C LEU A 231 -9.53 -3.85 14.48
N VAL A 232 -10.12 -3.93 13.29
CA VAL A 232 -11.49 -4.38 13.09
C VAL A 232 -11.51 -5.87 12.78
N HIS A 233 -12.26 -6.62 13.58
CA HIS A 233 -12.52 -8.03 13.43
C HIS A 233 -13.90 -8.27 12.83
N LYS A 234 -13.96 -9.24 11.91
CA LYS A 234 -15.20 -9.91 11.55
C LYS A 234 -15.23 -11.24 12.29
N ILE A 235 -16.24 -11.47 13.13
CA ILE A 235 -16.37 -12.64 14.00
C ILE A 235 -17.64 -13.42 13.63
N GLY A 236 -17.57 -14.75 13.56
CA GLY A 236 -18.68 -15.60 13.12
C GLY A 236 -18.34 -16.40 11.86
N PRO A 237 -19.35 -16.97 11.17
CA PRO A 237 -19.11 -17.95 10.12
C PRO A 237 -18.38 -17.36 8.91
N MET A 238 -17.44 -18.13 8.37
CA MET A 238 -16.73 -17.77 7.15
C MET A 238 -17.50 -18.19 5.89
N VAL A 239 -17.24 -17.53 4.76
CA VAL A 239 -17.76 -17.98 3.46
C VAL A 239 -17.27 -19.40 3.18
N LYS A 240 -18.15 -20.26 2.66
CA LYS A 240 -17.80 -21.62 2.27
C LYS A 240 -16.58 -21.62 1.33
N GLY A 241 -15.55 -22.38 1.69
CA GLY A 241 -14.32 -22.50 0.91
C GLY A 241 -13.26 -21.44 1.20
N ALA A 242 -13.54 -20.47 2.08
CA ALA A 242 -12.52 -19.56 2.59
C ALA A 242 -11.48 -20.36 3.39
N LYS A 243 -10.21 -20.00 3.22
CA LYS A 243 -9.06 -20.64 3.84
C LYS A 243 -8.23 -19.61 4.57
N GLU A 244 -7.57 -20.06 5.62
CA GLU A 244 -6.55 -19.30 6.33
C GLU A 244 -5.16 -19.74 5.87
N TYR A 245 -4.23 -18.79 5.86
CA TYR A 245 -2.82 -19.00 5.52
C TYR A 245 -1.94 -18.25 6.50
N SER A 246 -0.82 -18.85 6.85
CA SER A 246 0.30 -18.13 7.46
C SER A 246 0.99 -17.25 6.43
N LEU A 247 1.70 -16.23 6.92
CA LEU A 247 2.55 -15.40 6.06
C LEU A 247 3.66 -16.23 5.39
N ALA A 248 4.18 -17.24 6.10
CA ALA A 248 5.24 -18.12 5.58
C ALA A 248 4.76 -18.96 4.39
N GLU A 249 3.57 -19.55 4.46
CA GLU A 249 2.99 -20.35 3.37
C GLU A 249 2.80 -19.51 2.10
N VAL A 250 2.25 -18.30 2.23
CA VAL A 250 2.05 -17.41 1.08
C VAL A 250 3.38 -17.00 0.47
N ARG A 251 4.38 -16.66 1.29
CA ARG A 251 5.70 -16.25 0.79
C ARG A 251 6.48 -17.40 0.16
N GLN A 252 6.29 -18.64 0.62
CA GLN A 252 6.90 -19.81 0.01
C GLN A 252 6.32 -20.07 -1.39
N ALA A 253 5.02 -19.80 -1.60
CA ALA A 253 4.37 -19.98 -2.90
C ALA A 253 4.80 -18.96 -3.97
N TRP A 254 5.55 -17.92 -3.60
CA TRP A 254 6.08 -16.89 -4.52
C TRP A 254 7.55 -17.06 -4.88
N ARG A 255 8.22 -18.08 -4.31
CA ARG A 255 9.58 -18.46 -4.67
C ARG A 255 9.56 -19.54 -5.75
#